data_AF-A0A0P7YWF8-F1
#
_entry.id   AF-A0A0P7YWF8-F1
#
_cell.length_a   1.000
_cell.length_b   1.000
_cell.length_c   1.000
_cell.angle_alpha   90.00
_cell.angle_beta   90.00
_cell.angle_gamma   90.00
#
_symmetry.space_group_name_H-M   'P 1'
#
loop_
_entity.id
_entity.type
_entity.pdbx_description
1 polymer ?
#
loop_
_entity_poly.entity_id
_entity_poly.type
_entity_poly.pdbx_seq_one_letter_code
_entity_poly.pdbx_strand_id
1 'polypeptide(L)'
;MSEPKALIRPDRGQDAIAIHLVNKDGFEAFARGLSAGQRAALAAQKFEGGGYQVGIVPDGDGWFAVGGVANAESLSSWCLAKLAEDLPEGTYRVANVDPGPAMFGWITGQYRFNRYRSDDKAQGPRILLTTQVGQIDAAIAEAEAECHLRDLVNTPAEDMGPAALEAECEKLAKAHKAELTVV
;
A
#
# COMPACT_ATOMS: atom_id res chain seq x y z
N MET A 1 10.78 -4.58 -9.09
CA MET A 1 9.97 -4.23 -7.90
C MET A 1 10.03 -2.72 -7.76
N SER A 2 8.91 -2.05 -7.49
CA SER A 2 8.96 -0.60 -7.21
C SER A 2 9.74 -0.38 -5.92
N GLU A 3 10.69 0.54 -5.91
CA GLU A 3 11.43 0.88 -4.70
C GLU A 3 10.45 1.42 -3.64
N PRO A 4 10.43 0.88 -2.40
CA PRO A 4 9.54 1.34 -1.33
C PRO A 4 9.54 2.86 -1.14
N LYS A 5 10.71 3.48 -1.27
CA LYS A 5 10.93 4.94 -1.23
C LYS A 5 10.15 5.74 -2.28
N ALA A 6 9.79 5.12 -3.40
CA ALA A 6 9.07 5.78 -4.48
C ALA A 6 7.54 5.79 -4.27
N LEU A 7 7.03 5.01 -3.31
CA LEU A 7 5.59 4.72 -3.15
C LEU A 7 4.86 5.69 -2.21
N ILE A 8 5.57 6.47 -1.39
CA ILE A 8 5.01 7.55 -0.57
C ILE A 8 5.69 8.85 -0.96
N ARG A 9 4.92 9.92 -1.18
CA ARG A 9 5.46 11.25 -1.51
C ARG A 9 4.75 12.35 -0.70
N PRO A 10 5.45 13.47 -0.43
CA PRO A 10 4.80 14.66 0.11
C PRO A 10 3.68 15.15 -0.82
N ASP A 11 2.53 15.44 -0.22
CA ASP A 11 1.46 16.13 -0.91
C ASP A 11 1.78 17.63 -1.00
N ARG A 12 1.87 18.14 -2.24
CA ARG A 12 2.09 19.56 -2.56
C ARG A 12 0.90 20.13 -3.34
N GLY A 13 -0.25 19.46 -3.30
CA GLY A 13 -1.46 19.87 -4.04
C GLY A 13 -1.47 19.46 -5.51
N GLN A 14 -0.58 18.55 -5.93
CA GLN A 14 -0.60 17.97 -7.27
C GLN A 14 -1.85 17.10 -7.52
N ASP A 15 -2.17 16.87 -8.79
CA ASP A 15 -3.27 15.98 -9.17
C ASP A 15 -3.07 14.56 -8.63
N ALA A 16 -4.13 14.01 -8.06
CA ALA A 16 -4.16 12.64 -7.56
C ALA A 16 -5.60 12.10 -7.51
N ILE A 17 -5.72 10.79 -7.69
CA ILE A 17 -6.98 10.08 -7.59
C ILE A 17 -7.38 9.99 -6.11
N ALA A 18 -8.58 10.47 -5.79
CA ALA A 18 -9.09 10.42 -4.42
C ALA A 18 -9.40 8.98 -4.00
N ILE A 19 -9.06 8.63 -2.76
CA ILE A 19 -9.47 7.41 -2.08
C ILE A 19 -10.42 7.79 -0.95
N HIS A 20 -11.69 7.40 -1.08
CA HIS A 20 -12.68 7.56 -0.03
C HIS A 20 -12.73 6.28 0.82
N LEU A 21 -12.52 6.41 2.12
CA LEU A 21 -12.59 5.28 3.04
C LEU A 21 -13.96 5.24 3.71
N VAL A 22 -14.55 4.05 3.75
CA VAL A 22 -15.83 3.79 4.40
C VAL A 22 -15.73 2.51 5.23
N ASN A 23 -16.61 2.36 6.20
CA ASN A 23 -16.87 1.09 6.86
C ASN A 23 -18.30 0.63 6.56
N LYS A 24 -18.66 -0.55 7.05
CA LYS A 24 -19.97 -1.16 6.78
C LYS A 24 -21.14 -0.27 7.23
N ASP A 25 -20.99 0.36 8.38
CA ASP A 25 -22.05 1.22 8.95
C ASP A 25 -22.15 2.58 8.25
N GLY A 26 -21.02 3.11 7.78
CA GLY A 26 -20.93 4.41 7.09
C GLY A 26 -21.21 4.36 5.60
N PHE A 27 -21.22 3.16 4.98
CA PHE A 27 -21.37 3.03 3.54
C PHE A 27 -22.69 3.58 3.01
N GLU A 28 -23.81 3.30 3.68
CA GLU A 28 -25.13 3.82 3.30
C GLU A 28 -25.17 5.35 3.29
N ALA A 29 -24.55 6.00 4.28
CA ALA A 29 -24.46 7.46 4.34
C ALA A 29 -23.61 8.02 3.18
N PHE A 30 -22.48 7.38 2.89
CA PHE A 30 -21.63 7.73 1.75
C PHE A 30 -22.37 7.57 0.42
N ALA A 31 -23.07 6.46 0.21
CA ALA A 31 -23.79 6.14 -1.02
C ALA A 31 -24.93 7.12 -1.35
N ARG A 32 -25.51 7.78 -0.33
CA ARG A 32 -26.52 8.85 -0.52
C ARG A 32 -25.94 10.09 -1.20
N GLY A 33 -24.65 10.37 -1.02
CA GLY A 33 -23.95 11.48 -1.67
C GLY A 33 -23.60 11.22 -3.14
N LEU A 34 -23.68 9.95 -3.59
CA LEU A 34 -23.32 9.57 -4.95
C LEU A 34 -24.45 9.78 -5.95
N SER A 35 -24.11 9.88 -7.24
CA SER A 35 -25.10 9.83 -8.31
C SER A 35 -25.71 8.43 -8.46
N ALA A 36 -26.82 8.31 -9.20
CA ALA A 36 -27.44 7.00 -9.47
C ALA A 36 -26.49 6.06 -10.23
N GLY A 37 -25.71 6.59 -11.19
CA GLY A 37 -24.72 5.81 -11.94
C GLY A 37 -23.56 5.33 -11.06
N GLN A 38 -23.07 6.18 -10.15
CA GLN A 38 -22.01 5.83 -9.21
C GLN A 38 -22.44 4.73 -8.22
N ARG A 39 -23.66 4.83 -7.68
CA ARG A 39 -24.23 3.73 -6.86
C ARG A 39 -24.36 2.43 -7.65
N ALA A 40 -24.85 2.50 -8.89
CA ALA A 40 -24.96 1.32 -9.74
C ALA A 40 -23.59 0.68 -10.03
N ALA A 41 -22.55 1.48 -10.24
CA ALA A 41 -21.19 1.00 -10.45
C ALA A 41 -20.62 0.27 -9.21
N LEU A 42 -20.85 0.80 -8.00
CA LEU A 42 -20.46 0.12 -6.75
C LEU A 42 -21.26 -1.16 -6.52
N ALA A 43 -22.57 -1.14 -6.79
CA ALA A 43 -23.40 -2.34 -6.70
C ALA A 43 -22.97 -3.43 -7.68
N ALA A 44 -22.59 -3.07 -8.92
CA ALA A 44 -22.05 -4.01 -9.91
C ALA A 44 -20.72 -4.65 -9.45
N GLN A 45 -19.93 -3.92 -8.66
CA GLN A 45 -18.71 -4.41 -8.01
C GLN A 45 -18.99 -5.16 -6.69
N LYS A 46 -20.26 -5.28 -6.27
CA LYS A 46 -20.69 -5.86 -5.00
C LYS A 46 -20.04 -5.18 -3.78
N PHE A 47 -19.76 -3.89 -3.90
CA PHE A 47 -19.21 -3.10 -2.83
C PHE A 47 -20.31 -2.75 -1.80
N GLU A 48 -20.10 -3.15 -0.56
CA GLU A 48 -21.02 -2.95 0.58
C GLU A 48 -20.33 -2.33 1.81
N GLY A 49 -19.13 -1.77 1.63
CA GLY A 49 -18.34 -1.18 2.72
C GLY A 49 -17.65 -2.20 3.63
N GLY A 50 -17.59 -3.47 3.22
CA GLY A 50 -16.88 -4.52 3.95
C GLY A 50 -15.36 -4.25 3.98
N GLY A 51 -14.71 -4.64 5.08
CA GLY A 51 -13.25 -4.50 5.20
C GLY A 51 -12.50 -5.12 4.02
N TYR A 52 -11.48 -4.43 3.53
CA TYR A 52 -10.67 -4.78 2.36
C TYR A 52 -11.40 -4.77 1.00
N GLN A 53 -12.67 -4.34 0.93
CA GLN A 53 -13.29 -4.11 -0.38
C GLN A 53 -12.66 -2.90 -1.08
N VAL A 54 -12.51 -3.01 -2.40
CA VAL A 54 -12.01 -1.94 -3.26
C VAL A 54 -13.05 -1.71 -4.35
N GLY A 55 -13.41 -0.44 -4.55
CA GLY A 55 -14.32 -0.02 -5.62
C GLY A 55 -13.71 1.10 -6.44
N ILE A 56 -13.89 1.04 -7.76
CA ILE A 56 -13.55 2.12 -8.70
C ILE A 56 -14.85 2.76 -9.17
N VAL A 57 -14.98 4.07 -8.97
CA VAL A 57 -16.23 4.79 -9.23
C VAL A 57 -16.01 5.87 -10.28
N PRO A 58 -16.69 5.81 -11.43
CA PRO A 58 -16.61 6.85 -12.45
C PRO A 58 -17.05 8.23 -11.94
N ASP A 59 -16.35 9.27 -12.34
CA ASP A 59 -16.65 10.65 -12.00
C ASP A 59 -16.25 11.61 -13.13
N GLY A 60 -17.22 12.01 -13.95
CA GLY A 60 -16.98 12.74 -15.19
C GLY A 60 -16.06 11.95 -16.14
N ASP A 61 -15.00 12.59 -16.61
CA ASP A 61 -13.94 11.98 -17.44
C ASP A 61 -12.92 11.19 -16.61
N GLY A 62 -13.04 11.21 -15.28
CA GLY A 62 -12.14 10.55 -14.33
C GLY A 62 -12.86 9.52 -13.47
N TRP A 63 -12.24 9.22 -12.33
CA TRP A 63 -12.77 8.28 -11.34
C TRP A 63 -12.12 8.50 -9.98
N PHE A 64 -12.74 7.99 -8.93
CA PHE A 64 -12.17 7.89 -7.59
C PHE A 64 -12.27 6.46 -7.05
N ALA A 65 -11.41 6.13 -6.09
CA ALA A 65 -11.43 4.85 -5.39
C ALA A 65 -12.28 4.94 -4.12
N VAL A 66 -12.91 3.82 -3.77
CA VAL A 66 -13.55 3.62 -2.47
C VAL A 66 -12.94 2.38 -1.81
N GLY A 67 -12.51 2.52 -0.56
CA GLY A 67 -11.92 1.43 0.23
C GLY A 67 -12.74 1.13 1.47
N GLY A 68 -13.03 -0.15 1.70
CA GLY A 68 -13.66 -0.61 2.92
C GLY A 68 -12.64 -0.86 4.02
N VAL A 69 -12.82 -0.23 5.19
CA VAL A 69 -11.95 -0.34 6.36
C VAL A 69 -12.77 -0.63 7.62
N ALA A 70 -12.13 -1.13 8.67
CA ALA A 70 -12.81 -1.39 9.93
C ALA A 70 -13.24 -0.08 10.62
N ASN A 71 -12.36 0.92 10.64
CA ASN A 71 -12.62 2.25 11.19
C ASN A 71 -11.97 3.32 10.31
N ALA A 72 -12.78 4.16 9.67
CA ALA A 72 -12.30 5.22 8.77
C ALA A 72 -11.64 6.40 9.50
N GLU A 73 -11.91 6.57 10.79
CA GLU A 73 -11.37 7.66 11.62
C GLU A 73 -10.03 7.28 12.28
N SER A 74 -9.70 5.99 12.33
CA SER A 74 -8.49 5.47 12.96
C SER A 74 -7.93 4.31 12.14
N LEU A 75 -7.11 4.66 11.15
CA LEU A 75 -6.55 3.69 10.22
C LEU A 75 -5.44 2.85 10.89
N SER A 76 -5.53 1.53 10.70
CA SER A 76 -4.44 0.61 11.05
C SER A 76 -3.47 0.46 9.87
N SER A 77 -2.32 -0.18 10.12
CA SER A 77 -1.30 -0.44 9.10
C SER A 77 -1.84 -1.18 7.87
N TRP A 78 -2.95 -1.91 7.98
CA TRP A 78 -3.50 -2.76 6.92
C TRP A 78 -4.63 -2.10 6.12
N CYS A 79 -5.14 -0.96 6.57
CA CYS A 79 -6.32 -0.31 5.97
C CYS A 79 -6.16 0.03 4.49
N LEU A 80 -4.93 0.31 4.04
CA LEU A 80 -4.64 0.68 2.66
C LEU A 80 -3.97 -0.44 1.84
N ALA A 81 -3.70 -1.61 2.44
CA ALA A 81 -2.94 -2.67 1.78
C ALA A 81 -3.67 -3.25 0.57
N LYS A 82 -4.97 -3.56 0.72
CA LYS A 82 -5.76 -4.13 -0.39
C LYS A 82 -6.00 -3.13 -1.53
N LEU A 83 -6.18 -1.85 -1.19
CA LEU A 83 -6.23 -0.76 -2.17
C LEU A 83 -4.92 -0.70 -2.98
N ALA A 84 -3.77 -0.73 -2.32
CA ALA A 84 -2.48 -0.69 -3.01
C ALA A 84 -2.24 -1.93 -3.88
N GLU A 85 -2.78 -3.09 -3.49
CA GLU A 85 -2.71 -4.32 -4.29
C GLU A 85 -3.54 -4.22 -5.58
N ASP A 86 -4.79 -3.74 -5.48
CA ASP A 86 -5.79 -3.88 -6.54
C ASP A 86 -5.94 -2.64 -7.44
N LEU A 87 -5.61 -1.45 -6.94
CA LEU A 87 -5.75 -0.22 -7.72
C LEU A 87 -4.77 -0.19 -8.91
N PRO A 88 -5.19 0.39 -10.06
CA PRO A 88 -4.31 0.65 -11.20
C PRO A 88 -3.09 1.50 -10.83
N GLU A 89 -2.07 1.51 -11.68
CA GLU A 89 -0.95 2.44 -11.50
C GLU A 89 -1.45 3.89 -11.47
N GLY A 90 -0.82 4.72 -10.63
CA GLY A 90 -1.28 6.10 -10.47
C GLY A 90 -0.80 6.76 -9.20
N THR A 91 -1.20 8.02 -9.04
CA THR A 91 -0.97 8.82 -7.84
C THR A 91 -2.29 9.01 -7.10
N TYR A 92 -2.28 8.74 -5.80
CA TYR A 92 -3.46 8.63 -4.96
C TYR A 92 -3.36 9.52 -3.73
N ARG A 93 -4.51 9.93 -3.21
CA ARG A 93 -4.62 10.69 -1.97
C ARG A 93 -5.84 10.19 -1.18
N VAL A 94 -5.65 9.90 0.11
CA VAL A 94 -6.79 9.59 0.99
C VAL A 94 -7.60 10.86 1.25
N ALA A 95 -8.90 10.79 1.03
CA ALA A 95 -9.80 11.91 1.27
C ALA A 95 -10.16 12.00 2.76
N ASN A 96 -10.20 13.22 3.29
CA ASN A 96 -10.71 13.60 4.61
C ASN A 96 -9.95 13.08 5.85
N VAL A 97 -9.04 12.12 5.70
CA VAL A 97 -8.24 11.59 6.81
C VAL A 97 -6.78 11.39 6.39
N ASP A 98 -5.87 11.57 7.34
CA ASP A 98 -4.47 11.28 7.15
C ASP A 98 -4.22 9.76 7.15
N PRO A 99 -3.33 9.23 6.29
CA PRO A 99 -3.10 7.79 6.18
C PRO A 99 -2.44 7.17 7.41
N GLY A 100 -1.72 7.96 8.23
CA GLY A 100 -1.05 7.52 9.45
C GLY A 100 -0.28 6.19 9.28
N PRO A 101 -0.50 5.21 10.17
CA PRO A 101 0.10 3.87 10.07
C PRO A 101 -0.18 3.15 8.75
N ALA A 102 -1.29 3.45 8.06
CA ALA A 102 -1.69 2.76 6.84
C ALA A 102 -0.74 3.00 5.64
N MET A 103 0.18 3.97 5.74
CA MET A 103 1.30 4.10 4.79
C MET A 103 2.11 2.80 4.69
N PHE A 104 2.29 2.08 5.80
CA PHE A 104 2.98 0.79 5.81
C PHE A 104 2.30 -0.24 4.90
N GLY A 105 0.97 -0.41 5.03
CA GLY A 105 0.20 -1.30 4.19
C GLY A 105 0.21 -0.90 2.72
N TRP A 106 0.19 0.42 2.45
CA TRP A 106 0.26 0.92 1.08
C TRP A 106 1.57 0.52 0.37
N ILE A 107 2.70 0.59 1.08
CA ILE A 107 3.99 0.15 0.54
C ILE A 107 4.01 -1.38 0.43
N THR A 108 3.73 -2.09 1.53
CA THR A 108 3.92 -3.55 1.62
C THR A 108 2.89 -4.36 0.81
N GLY A 109 1.72 -3.80 0.48
CA GLY A 109 0.73 -4.41 -0.41
C GLY A 109 1.20 -4.50 -1.87
N GLN A 110 2.17 -3.65 -2.25
CA GLN A 110 2.77 -3.63 -3.59
C GLN A 110 4.00 -4.55 -3.71
N TYR A 111 4.42 -5.19 -2.61
CA TYR A 111 5.54 -6.13 -2.61
C TYR A 111 5.27 -7.31 -3.57
N ARG A 112 6.27 -7.69 -4.35
CA ARG A 112 6.22 -8.85 -5.26
C ARG A 112 7.57 -9.54 -5.26
N PHE A 113 7.61 -10.81 -4.86
CA PHE A 113 8.82 -11.63 -4.96
C PHE A 113 8.98 -12.18 -6.38
N ASN A 114 9.78 -11.51 -7.20
CA ASN A 114 9.95 -11.82 -8.62
C ASN A 114 11.36 -12.33 -8.98
N ARG A 115 12.14 -12.77 -7.98
CA ARG A 115 13.52 -13.27 -8.15
C ARG A 115 13.62 -14.50 -9.07
N TYR A 116 12.62 -15.39 -9.02
CA TYR A 116 12.62 -16.67 -9.75
C TYR A 116 11.63 -16.72 -10.92
N ARG A 117 10.73 -15.74 -11.03
CA ARG A 117 9.72 -15.68 -12.08
C ARG A 117 9.48 -14.24 -12.46
N SER A 118 9.63 -13.92 -13.75
CA SER A 118 9.23 -12.62 -14.27
C SER A 118 7.72 -12.44 -14.15
N ASP A 119 7.31 -11.21 -13.86
CA ASP A 119 5.91 -10.81 -13.89
C ASP A 119 5.69 -9.91 -15.09
N ASP A 120 5.36 -10.54 -16.22
CA ASP A 120 5.15 -9.84 -17.51
C ASP A 120 3.92 -8.92 -17.48
N LYS A 121 3.14 -8.95 -16.39
CA LYS A 121 1.98 -8.08 -16.15
C LYS A 121 2.13 -7.25 -14.88
N ALA A 122 3.37 -6.98 -14.46
CA ALA A 122 3.65 -6.14 -13.31
C ALA A 122 2.96 -4.78 -13.45
N GLN A 123 2.09 -4.45 -12.51
CA GLN A 123 1.47 -3.14 -12.45
C GLN A 123 2.51 -2.08 -12.06
N GLY A 124 2.44 -0.90 -12.68
CA GLY A 124 3.25 0.24 -12.28
C GLY A 124 2.94 0.73 -10.85
N PRO A 125 3.74 1.66 -10.32
CA PRO A 125 3.64 2.06 -8.91
C PRO A 125 2.31 2.75 -8.60
N ARG A 126 1.76 2.44 -7.43
CA ARG A 126 0.67 3.18 -6.79
C ARG A 126 1.32 4.09 -5.77
N ILE A 127 1.34 5.38 -6.05
CA ILE A 127 2.02 6.39 -5.24
C ILE A 127 1.00 7.05 -4.32
N LEU A 128 1.21 6.99 -3.01
CA LEU A 128 0.37 7.69 -2.03
C LEU A 128 0.97 9.05 -1.70
N LEU A 129 0.15 10.08 -1.81
CA LEU A 129 0.46 11.42 -1.33
C LEU A 129 0.01 11.59 0.11
N THR A 130 0.84 12.23 0.92
CA THR A 130 0.50 12.56 2.31
C THR A 130 1.07 13.91 2.74
N THR A 131 0.31 14.60 3.57
CA THR A 131 0.71 15.82 4.29
C THR A 131 1.59 15.50 5.50
N GLN A 132 1.61 14.25 5.98
CA GLN A 132 2.38 13.80 7.15
C GLN A 132 3.86 13.57 6.82
N VAL A 133 4.53 14.59 6.30
CA VAL A 133 5.91 14.49 5.77
C VAL A 133 6.89 13.92 6.82
N GLY A 134 6.74 14.30 8.10
CA GLY A 134 7.61 13.83 9.17
C GLY A 134 7.51 12.33 9.51
N GLN A 135 6.48 11.63 9.03
CA GLN A 135 6.30 10.19 9.24
C GLN A 135 6.75 9.34 8.05
N ILE A 136 7.03 9.97 6.90
CA ILE A 136 7.34 9.26 5.65
C ILE A 136 8.57 8.37 5.82
N ASP A 137 9.68 8.90 6.35
CA ASP A 137 10.93 8.16 6.47
C ASP A 137 10.79 6.94 7.40
N ALA A 138 10.06 7.10 8.51
CA ALA A 138 9.82 6.01 9.45
C ALA A 138 8.96 4.90 8.82
N ALA A 139 7.88 5.26 8.12
CA ALA A 139 7.01 4.30 7.44
C ALA A 139 7.74 3.56 6.31
N ILE A 140 8.61 4.26 5.57
CA ILE A 140 9.47 3.65 4.54
C ILE A 140 10.46 2.69 5.19
N ALA A 141 11.15 3.09 6.25
CA ALA A 141 12.15 2.25 6.91
C ALA A 141 11.53 0.95 7.45
N GLU A 142 10.35 1.04 8.07
CA GLU A 142 9.61 -0.13 8.56
C GLU A 142 9.19 -1.06 7.40
N ALA A 143 8.67 -0.49 6.32
CA ALA A 143 8.26 -1.26 5.15
C ALA A 143 9.45 -1.87 4.39
N GLU A 144 10.59 -1.18 4.31
CA GLU A 144 11.84 -1.71 3.75
C GLU A 144 12.34 -2.92 4.55
N ALA A 145 12.29 -2.85 5.88
CA ALA A 145 12.66 -3.97 6.75
C ALA A 145 11.73 -5.18 6.55
N GLU A 146 10.41 -4.95 6.48
CA GLU A 146 9.42 -6.00 6.22
C GLU A 146 9.63 -6.63 4.83
N CYS A 147 9.82 -5.82 3.78
CA CYS A 147 10.07 -6.33 2.43
C CYS A 147 11.38 -7.13 2.35
N HIS A 148 12.43 -6.68 3.04
CA HIS A 148 13.68 -7.42 3.13
C HIS A 148 13.49 -8.77 3.84
N LEU A 149 12.78 -8.80 4.97
CA LEU A 149 12.43 -10.05 5.66
C LEU A 149 11.67 -11.01 4.74
N ARG A 150 10.69 -10.51 3.98
CA ARG A 150 9.95 -11.32 3.01
C ARG A 150 10.86 -11.88 1.92
N ASP A 151 11.83 -11.12 1.42
CA ASP A 151 12.80 -11.63 0.45
C ASP A 151 13.65 -12.77 1.02
N LEU A 152 14.13 -12.64 2.26
CA LEU A 152 14.89 -13.69 2.94
C LEU A 152 14.05 -14.96 3.10
N VAL A 153 12.81 -14.82 3.58
CA VAL A 153 11.90 -15.95 3.84
C VAL A 153 11.42 -16.61 2.55
N ASN A 154 11.14 -15.84 1.49
CA ASN A 154 10.67 -16.36 0.22
C ASN A 154 11.79 -16.98 -0.63
N THR A 155 13.06 -16.69 -0.32
CA THR A 155 14.20 -17.31 -1.00
C THR A 155 14.29 -18.79 -0.59
N PRO A 156 14.26 -19.74 -1.54
CA PRO A 156 14.39 -21.16 -1.23
C PRO A 156 15.64 -21.48 -0.42
N ALA A 157 15.57 -22.51 0.43
CA ALA A 157 16.68 -22.89 1.32
C ALA A 157 17.99 -23.22 0.59
N GLU A 158 17.91 -23.68 -0.67
CA GLU A 158 19.08 -23.90 -1.53
C GLU A 158 19.87 -22.61 -1.82
N ASP A 159 19.16 -21.48 -1.90
CA ASP A 159 19.73 -20.14 -2.19
C ASP A 159 19.86 -19.25 -0.95
N MET A 160 19.28 -19.66 0.19
CA MET A 160 19.33 -18.96 1.48
C MET A 160 19.83 -19.90 2.60
N GLY A 161 20.94 -20.60 2.34
CA GLY A 161 21.65 -21.39 3.34
C GLY A 161 22.42 -20.51 4.35
N PRO A 162 23.12 -21.12 5.33
CA PRO A 162 23.80 -20.38 6.40
C PRO A 162 24.74 -19.28 5.92
N ALA A 163 25.60 -19.56 4.93
CA ALA A 163 26.54 -18.57 4.38
C ALA A 163 25.84 -17.43 3.63
N ALA A 164 24.71 -17.72 2.96
CA ALA A 164 23.93 -16.68 2.28
C ALA A 164 23.23 -15.77 3.30
N LEU A 165 22.69 -16.34 4.38
CA LEU A 165 22.07 -15.57 5.46
C LEU A 165 23.10 -14.71 6.21
N GLU A 166 24.29 -15.26 6.49
CA GLU A 166 25.42 -14.52 7.04
C GLU A 166 25.77 -13.31 6.17
N ALA A 167 25.87 -13.50 4.86
CA ALA A 167 26.16 -12.41 3.92
C ALA A 167 25.06 -11.31 3.91
N GLU A 168 23.79 -11.66 4.10
CA GLU A 168 22.72 -10.66 4.26
C GLU A 168 22.84 -9.89 5.58
N CYS A 169 23.18 -10.57 6.68
CA CYS A 169 23.48 -9.94 7.96
C CYS A 169 24.69 -9.00 7.89
N GLU A 170 25.76 -9.39 7.17
CA GLU A 170 26.95 -8.56 6.94
C GLU A 170 26.60 -7.28 6.17
N LYS A 171 25.78 -7.39 5.11
CA LYS A 171 25.31 -6.22 4.34
C LYS A 171 24.54 -5.26 5.24
N LEU A 172 23.65 -5.78 6.09
CA LEU A 172 22.86 -4.98 7.02
C LEU A 172 23.75 -4.28 8.06
N ALA A 173 24.67 -5.03 8.68
CA ALA A 173 25.62 -4.49 9.65
C ALA A 173 26.46 -3.37 9.03
N LYS A 174 26.98 -3.58 7.81
CA LYS A 174 27.74 -2.55 7.08
C LYS A 174 26.90 -1.32 6.75
N ALA A 175 25.66 -1.49 6.32
CA ALA A 175 24.76 -0.39 5.97
C ALA A 175 24.45 0.51 7.18
N HIS A 176 24.31 -0.08 8.37
CA HIS A 176 23.97 0.62 9.61
C HIS A 176 25.15 0.85 10.56
N LYS A 177 26.38 0.50 10.15
CA LYS A 177 27.60 0.60 10.98
C LYS A 177 27.47 -0.18 12.30
N ALA A 178 26.82 -1.34 12.26
CA ALA A 178 26.70 -2.27 13.37
C ALA A 178 27.90 -3.23 13.42
N GLU A 179 28.12 -3.84 14.59
CA GLU A 179 29.06 -4.93 14.78
C GLU A 179 28.34 -6.27 14.54
N LEU A 180 28.95 -7.18 13.78
CA LEU A 180 28.47 -8.54 13.54
C LEU A 180 29.53 -9.54 14.04
N THR A 181 29.09 -10.53 14.79
CA THR A 181 29.92 -11.67 15.21
C THR A 181 29.27 -12.96 14.72
N VAL A 182 30.06 -13.81 14.08
CA VAL A 182 29.64 -15.12 13.56
C VAL A 182 30.40 -16.20 14.36
N VAL A 183 29.70 -17.28 14.75
CA VAL A 183 30.21 -18.36 15.61
C VAL A 183 30.06 -19.72 14.95
#